data_AF-A0A417TZE1-F1
#
_entry.id   AF-A0A417TZE1-F1
#
_cell.length_a   1.000
_cell.length_b   1.000
_cell.length_c   1.000
_cell.angle_alpha   90.00
_cell.angle_beta   90.00
_cell.angle_gamma   90.00
#
_symmetry.space_group_name_H-M   'P 1'
#
loop_
_entity.id
_entity.type
_entity.pdbx_description
1 polymer ?
#
loop_
_entity_poly.entity_id
_entity_poly.type
_entity_poly.pdbx_seq_one_letter_code
_entity_poly.pdbx_strand_id
1 'polypeptide(L)'
;MENYIASLEKEFSLMENGFKEEEKRALSDYRSNDKEFVKKLAFLAYNSNTYQVRMYGVFLFGYLSEQNDILTFMRDEVSKDDNWRVQEVLAKAFDEFCKNTGYEKALPIIDEWLENDNPNTRRAVTEGLRIWTSRPYFKDNPNEAIRRIVALKEDPSEYVRKSVGNALRDISKKFPELIKDELNNWKLESKEINQVYKLASKLIN
;
A
#
# COMPACT_ATOMS: atom_id res chain seq x y z
N MET A 1 25.44 10.88 9.21
CA MET A 1 24.05 10.56 8.83
C MET A 1 23.09 11.66 9.30
N GLU A 2 23.21 12.15 10.54
CA GLU A 2 22.39 13.26 11.05
C GLU A 2 22.44 14.53 10.20
N ASN A 3 23.62 15.00 9.81
CA ASN A 3 23.75 16.16 8.90
C ASN A 3 23.04 15.96 7.56
N TYR A 4 22.97 14.71 7.08
CA TYR A 4 22.28 14.38 5.85
C TYR A 4 20.76 14.42 6.05
N ILE A 5 20.24 13.84 7.14
CA ILE A 5 18.83 13.98 7.51
C ILE A 5 18.42 15.44 7.64
N ALA A 6 19.21 16.27 8.35
CA ALA A 6 18.94 17.71 8.47
C ALA A 6 18.90 18.42 7.11
N SER A 7 19.73 17.97 6.14
CA SER A 7 19.68 18.49 4.78
C SER A 7 18.41 18.09 4.04
N LEU A 8 17.94 16.84 4.21
CA LEU A 8 16.67 16.36 3.66
C LEU A 8 15.48 17.10 4.28
N GLU A 9 15.50 17.36 5.59
CA GLU A 9 14.46 18.13 6.27
C GLU A 9 14.35 19.54 5.68
N LYS A 10 15.48 20.19 5.42
CA LYS A 10 15.50 21.51 4.78
C LYS A 10 15.02 21.46 3.32
N GLU A 11 15.40 20.44 2.56
CA GLU A 11 15.05 20.31 1.13
C GLU A 11 13.57 19.94 0.96
N PHE A 12 13.10 18.91 1.67
CA PHE A 12 11.77 18.35 1.49
C PHE A 12 10.65 19.09 2.23
N SER A 13 10.95 19.83 3.29
CA SER A 13 9.93 20.65 3.98
C SER A 13 9.27 21.70 3.08
N LEU A 14 9.94 22.08 1.98
CA LEU A 14 9.43 23.01 0.97
C LEU A 14 8.43 22.35 -0.01
N MET A 15 8.29 21.03 0.02
CA MET A 15 7.41 20.28 -0.88
C MET A 15 6.03 20.10 -0.26
N GLU A 16 5.01 20.68 -0.89
CA GLU A 16 3.63 20.61 -0.39
C GLU A 16 2.80 19.47 -1.01
N ASN A 17 3.20 19.00 -2.20
CA ASN A 17 2.43 18.07 -3.01
C ASN A 17 3.31 17.05 -3.75
N GLY A 18 2.77 15.85 -3.95
CA GLY A 18 3.46 14.76 -4.64
C GLY A 18 4.31 13.91 -3.69
N PHE A 19 5.10 13.01 -4.29
CA PHE A 19 6.01 12.09 -3.60
C PHE A 19 7.26 11.75 -4.43
N LYS A 20 7.38 12.31 -5.65
CA LYS A 20 8.34 11.85 -6.66
C LYS A 20 9.77 12.25 -6.32
N GLU A 21 9.96 13.38 -5.67
CA GLU A 21 11.30 13.83 -5.31
C GLU A 21 11.86 13.01 -4.15
N GLU A 22 11.02 12.69 -3.16
CA GLU A 22 11.34 11.78 -2.06
C GLU A 22 11.64 10.37 -2.58
N GLU A 23 10.80 9.85 -3.48
CA GLU A 23 11.00 8.54 -4.12
C GLU A 23 12.30 8.49 -4.93
N LYS A 24 12.55 9.51 -5.75
CA LYS A 24 13.76 9.60 -6.58
C LYS A 24 15.02 9.67 -5.73
N ARG A 25 15.00 10.45 -4.64
CA ARG A 25 16.11 10.53 -3.70
C ARG A 25 16.35 9.20 -3.01
N ALA A 26 15.30 8.57 -2.48
CA ALA A 26 15.38 7.27 -1.82
C ALA A 26 15.98 6.20 -2.74
N LEU A 27 15.53 6.15 -3.99
CA LEU A 27 16.05 5.20 -4.97
C LEU A 27 17.53 5.47 -5.31
N SER A 28 17.92 6.74 -5.43
CA SER A 28 19.32 7.12 -5.66
C SER A 28 20.23 6.65 -4.52
N ASP A 29 19.82 6.88 -3.27
CA ASP A 29 20.62 6.51 -2.11
C ASP A 29 20.67 5.01 -1.91
N TYR A 30 19.55 4.31 -2.13
CA TYR A 30 19.49 2.84 -2.12
C TYR A 30 20.46 2.21 -3.12
N ARG A 31 20.59 2.79 -4.32
CA ARG A 31 21.49 2.28 -5.37
C ARG A 31 22.96 2.61 -5.16
N SER A 32 23.25 3.70 -4.43
CA SER A 32 24.60 4.25 -4.33
C SER A 32 25.34 3.82 -3.05
N ASN A 33 24.67 3.14 -2.13
CA ASN A 33 25.21 2.75 -0.84
C ASN A 33 24.92 1.28 -0.54
N ASP A 34 25.64 0.69 0.42
CA ASP A 34 25.36 -0.68 0.86
C ASP A 34 24.06 -0.78 1.68
N LYS A 35 23.48 -1.98 1.74
CA LYS A 35 22.19 -2.23 2.40
C LYS A 35 22.20 -1.91 3.91
N GLU A 36 23.33 -2.06 4.59
CA GLU A 36 23.42 -1.79 6.03
C GLU A 36 23.40 -0.29 6.31
N PHE A 37 24.12 0.49 5.51
CA PHE A 37 24.07 1.95 5.53
C PHE A 37 22.65 2.46 5.25
N VAL A 38 22.02 1.98 4.18
CA VAL A 38 20.67 2.43 3.78
C VAL A 38 19.64 2.06 4.84
N LYS A 39 19.78 0.91 5.48
CA LYS A 39 18.91 0.50 6.60
C LYS A 39 18.99 1.46 7.78
N LYS A 40 20.22 1.80 8.21
CA LYS A 40 20.42 2.80 9.28
C LYS A 40 19.84 4.16 8.90
N LEU A 41 20.01 4.55 7.63
CA LEU A 41 19.48 5.80 7.10
C LEU A 41 17.94 5.83 7.09
N ALA A 42 17.30 4.74 6.67
CA ALA A 42 15.84 4.63 6.64
C ALA A 42 15.22 4.79 8.05
N PHE A 43 15.78 4.09 9.05
CA PHE A 43 15.33 4.23 10.44
C PHE A 43 15.56 5.64 11.00
N LEU A 44 16.71 6.25 10.71
CA LEU A 44 16.97 7.62 11.17
C LEU A 44 16.05 8.64 10.48
N ALA A 45 15.79 8.50 9.18
CA ALA A 45 14.87 9.35 8.44
C ALA A 45 13.42 9.23 8.95
N TYR A 46 12.98 8.01 9.26
CA TYR A 46 11.62 7.76 9.73
C TYR A 46 11.33 8.38 11.11
N ASN A 47 12.36 8.64 11.92
CA ASN A 47 12.23 9.36 13.19
C ASN A 47 12.13 10.90 13.04
N SER A 48 12.15 11.44 11.82
CA SER A 48 12.02 12.88 11.59
C SER A 48 10.62 13.41 11.89
N ASN A 49 10.54 14.62 12.44
CA ASN A 49 9.29 15.36 12.58
C ASN A 49 8.74 15.86 11.23
N THR A 50 9.57 15.90 10.18
CA THR A 50 9.17 16.29 8.82
C THR A 50 8.60 15.08 8.08
N TYR A 51 7.29 15.08 7.83
CA TYR A 51 6.61 13.92 7.23
C TYR A 51 7.15 13.56 5.84
N GLN A 52 7.64 14.53 5.06
CA GLN A 52 8.27 14.26 3.76
C GLN A 52 9.58 13.46 3.91
N VAL A 53 10.34 13.68 4.99
CA VAL A 53 11.53 12.86 5.29
C VAL A 53 11.12 11.46 5.77
N ARG A 54 10.01 11.34 6.49
CA ARG A 54 9.43 10.02 6.80
C ARG A 54 8.98 9.29 5.55
N MET A 55 8.33 9.96 4.59
CA MET A 55 8.00 9.40 3.28
C MET A 55 9.24 8.85 2.57
N TYR A 56 10.32 9.62 2.52
CA TYR A 56 11.62 9.16 2.01
C TYR A 56 12.10 7.89 2.73
N GLY A 57 12.03 7.85 4.07
CA GLY A 57 12.37 6.66 4.87
C GLY A 57 11.52 5.44 4.52
N VAL A 58 10.22 5.63 4.28
CA VAL A 58 9.31 4.53 3.90
C VAL A 58 9.59 4.01 2.49
N PHE A 59 9.98 4.87 1.54
CA PHE A 59 10.47 4.38 0.24
C PHE A 59 11.73 3.51 0.39
N LEU A 60 12.68 3.91 1.24
CA LEU A 60 13.85 3.08 1.55
C LEU A 60 13.45 1.73 2.16
N PHE A 61 12.48 1.70 3.08
CA PHE A 61 11.96 0.44 3.62
C PHE A 61 11.37 -0.44 2.51
N GLY A 62 10.62 0.13 1.57
CA GLY A 62 10.11 -0.60 0.39
C GLY A 62 11.22 -1.26 -0.42
N TYR A 63 12.33 -0.57 -0.68
CA TYR A 63 13.48 -1.13 -1.39
C TYR A 63 14.26 -2.18 -0.59
N LEU A 64 14.19 -2.13 0.75
CA LEU A 64 14.86 -3.05 1.66
C LEU A 64 13.96 -4.22 2.13
N SER A 65 12.72 -4.26 1.68
CA SER A 65 11.63 -5.10 2.23
C SER A 65 11.78 -6.61 2.06
N GLU A 66 12.77 -7.09 1.30
CA GLU A 66 13.18 -8.50 1.31
C GLU A 66 13.71 -8.95 2.68
N GLN A 67 14.10 -8.00 3.54
CA GLN A 67 14.48 -8.25 4.92
C GLN A 67 13.24 -8.31 5.82
N ASN A 68 12.99 -9.46 6.45
CA ASN A 68 11.79 -9.69 7.27
C ASN A 68 11.59 -8.68 8.40
N ASP A 69 12.67 -8.16 8.99
CA ASP A 69 12.56 -7.17 10.06
C ASP A 69 12.13 -5.80 9.54
N ILE A 70 12.54 -5.42 8.33
CA ILE A 70 12.05 -4.21 7.65
C ILE A 70 10.58 -4.35 7.28
N LEU A 71 10.19 -5.49 6.72
CA LEU A 71 8.80 -5.74 6.36
C LEU A 71 7.88 -5.73 7.60
N THR A 72 8.33 -6.36 8.69
CA THR A 72 7.64 -6.30 9.99
C THR A 72 7.52 -4.86 10.49
N PHE A 73 8.59 -4.05 10.38
CA PHE A 73 8.54 -2.65 10.79
C PHE A 73 7.56 -1.81 9.94
N MET A 74 7.50 -2.06 8.63
CA MET A 74 6.49 -1.45 7.76
C MET A 74 5.07 -1.82 8.19
N ARG A 75 4.85 -3.10 8.50
CA ARG A 75 3.54 -3.64 8.94
C ARG A 75 3.09 -3.06 10.28
N ASP A 76 4.00 -3.00 11.26
CA ASP A 76 3.63 -2.80 12.66
C ASP A 76 3.91 -1.38 13.15
N GLU A 77 4.88 -0.66 12.57
CA GLU A 77 5.26 0.68 13.03
C GLU A 77 4.94 1.77 11.99
N VAL A 78 5.20 1.54 10.70
CA VAL A 78 4.85 2.53 9.67
C VAL A 78 3.33 2.69 9.52
N SER A 79 2.59 1.61 9.69
CA SER A 79 1.12 1.63 9.70
C SER A 79 0.52 2.47 10.83
N LYS A 80 1.30 2.90 11.82
CA LYS A 80 0.87 3.79 12.90
C LYS A 80 1.10 5.29 12.61
N ASP A 81 1.77 5.63 11.51
CA ASP A 81 2.03 7.04 11.16
C ASP A 81 0.72 7.83 11.03
N ASP A 82 0.68 9.01 11.63
CA ASP A 82 -0.51 9.87 11.66
C ASP A 82 -0.72 10.64 10.35
N ASN A 83 0.31 10.70 9.50
CA ASN A 83 0.28 11.45 8.27
C ASN A 83 -0.23 10.60 7.11
N TRP A 84 -1.37 10.99 6.54
CA TRP A 84 -1.99 10.27 5.42
C TRP A 84 -1.08 10.15 4.19
N ARG A 85 -0.16 11.10 3.94
CA ARG A 85 0.80 11.00 2.82
C ARG A 85 1.85 9.93 3.06
N VAL A 86 2.27 9.74 4.32
CA VAL A 86 3.14 8.61 4.69
C VAL A 86 2.40 7.28 4.50
N GLN A 87 1.11 7.22 4.85
CA GLN A 87 0.28 6.03 4.59
C GLN A 87 0.10 5.73 3.08
N GLU A 88 0.08 6.74 2.20
CA GLU A 88 0.15 6.52 0.75
C GLU A 88 1.49 5.91 0.31
N VAL A 89 2.59 6.32 0.93
CA VAL A 89 3.91 5.77 0.64
C VAL A 89 4.07 4.36 1.21
N LEU A 90 3.47 4.04 2.36
CA LEU A 90 3.41 2.66 2.87
C LEU A 90 2.76 1.71 1.86
N ALA A 91 1.64 2.12 1.25
CA ALA A 91 0.98 1.35 0.19
C ALA A 91 1.92 1.10 -1.01
N LYS A 92 2.69 2.11 -1.43
CA LYS A 92 3.69 1.98 -2.51
C LYS A 92 4.84 1.06 -2.12
N ALA A 93 5.35 1.18 -0.90
CA ALA A 93 6.42 0.36 -0.39
C ALA A 93 6.01 -1.12 -0.30
N PHE A 94 4.74 -1.39 0.04
CA PHE A 94 4.19 -2.74 0.01
C PHE A 94 4.05 -3.32 -1.41
N ASP A 95 3.63 -2.51 -2.40
CA ASP A 95 3.64 -2.93 -3.81
C ASP A 95 5.07 -3.21 -4.31
N GLU A 96 6.05 -2.41 -3.89
CA GLU A 96 7.47 -2.63 -4.20
C GLU A 96 8.00 -3.95 -3.60
N PHE A 97 7.61 -4.28 -2.35
CA PHE A 97 7.87 -5.60 -1.75
C PHE A 97 7.31 -6.74 -2.62
N CYS A 98 6.03 -6.65 -3.00
CA CYS A 98 5.36 -7.66 -3.81
C CYS A 98 6.03 -7.81 -5.19
N LYS A 99 6.44 -6.69 -5.79
CA LYS A 99 7.13 -6.66 -7.08
C LYS A 99 8.51 -7.33 -7.00
N ASN A 100 9.28 -7.08 -5.95
CA ASN A 100 10.62 -7.64 -5.78
C ASN A 100 10.57 -9.14 -5.43
N THR A 101 9.60 -9.55 -4.60
CA THR A 101 9.38 -10.96 -4.21
C THR A 101 8.73 -11.78 -5.34
N GLY A 102 7.91 -11.13 -6.16
CA GLY A 102 6.97 -11.74 -7.10
C GLY A 102 5.60 -11.94 -6.47
N TYR A 103 4.55 -11.38 -7.10
CA TYR A 103 3.20 -11.29 -6.54
C TYR A 103 2.59 -12.65 -6.11
N GLU A 104 2.84 -13.74 -6.84
CA GLU A 104 2.40 -15.09 -6.45
C GLU A 104 3.11 -15.58 -5.18
N LYS A 105 4.43 -15.33 -5.08
CA LYS A 105 5.22 -15.72 -3.91
C LYS A 105 4.90 -14.83 -2.70
N ALA A 106 4.44 -13.61 -2.93
CA ALA A 106 4.04 -12.66 -1.90
C ALA A 106 2.63 -12.94 -1.33
N LEU A 107 1.85 -13.87 -1.89
CA LEU A 107 0.49 -14.16 -1.43
C LEU A 107 0.36 -14.41 0.08
N PRO A 108 1.25 -15.19 0.74
CA PRO A 108 1.16 -15.39 2.18
C PRO A 108 1.24 -14.08 2.98
N ILE A 109 2.10 -13.15 2.55
CA ILE A 109 2.26 -11.84 3.20
C ILE A 109 1.09 -10.92 2.87
N ILE A 110 0.60 -10.96 1.63
CA ILE A 110 -0.62 -10.23 1.23
C ILE A 110 -1.79 -10.64 2.12
N ASP A 111 -2.00 -11.95 2.28
CA ASP A 111 -3.09 -12.49 3.09
C ASP A 111 -2.92 -12.13 4.57
N GLU A 112 -1.70 -12.25 5.11
CA GLU A 112 -1.35 -11.83 6.48
C GLU A 112 -1.67 -10.34 6.74
N TRP A 113 -1.26 -9.44 5.85
CA TRP A 113 -1.49 -8.01 6.03
C TRP A 113 -2.96 -7.62 5.85
N LEU A 114 -3.72 -8.35 5.01
CA LEU A 114 -5.16 -8.16 4.84
C LEU A 114 -5.97 -8.59 6.06
N GLU A 115 -5.43 -9.50 6.88
CA GLU A 115 -6.05 -9.98 8.14
C GLU A 115 -5.58 -9.21 9.38
N ASN A 116 -4.63 -8.28 9.22
CA ASN A 116 -4.04 -7.55 10.35
C ASN A 116 -5.06 -6.66 11.08
N ASP A 117 -4.93 -6.54 12.41
CA ASP A 117 -5.82 -5.72 13.24
C ASP A 117 -5.77 -4.22 12.88
N ASN A 118 -4.62 -3.72 12.45
CA ASN A 118 -4.45 -2.30 12.09
C ASN A 118 -5.10 -2.02 10.71
N PRO A 119 -6.12 -1.13 10.63
CA PRO A 119 -6.75 -0.79 9.36
C PRO A 119 -5.79 -0.15 8.35
N ASN A 120 -4.73 0.54 8.78
CA ASN A 120 -3.76 1.12 7.86
C ASN A 120 -2.91 0.04 7.17
N THR A 121 -2.61 -1.07 7.86
CA THR A 121 -1.93 -2.23 7.28
C THR A 121 -2.79 -2.88 6.21
N ARG A 122 -4.06 -3.17 6.51
CA ARG A 122 -5.02 -3.72 5.53
C ARG A 122 -5.21 -2.77 4.34
N ARG A 123 -5.29 -1.47 4.61
CA ARG A 123 -5.42 -0.43 3.58
C ARG A 123 -4.19 -0.35 2.69
N ALA A 124 -2.98 -0.47 3.24
CA ALA A 124 -1.75 -0.43 2.46
C ALA A 124 -1.73 -1.51 1.36
N VAL A 125 -2.24 -2.71 1.66
CA VAL A 125 -2.37 -3.80 0.68
C VAL A 125 -3.46 -3.49 -0.35
N THR A 126 -4.69 -3.21 0.11
CA THR A 126 -5.83 -2.97 -0.77
C THR A 126 -5.59 -1.82 -1.75
N GLU A 127 -4.89 -0.77 -1.30
CA GLU A 127 -4.55 0.40 -2.12
C GLU A 127 -3.28 0.19 -2.96
N GLY A 128 -2.22 -0.34 -2.36
CA GLY A 128 -0.89 -0.41 -2.97
C GLY A 128 -0.88 -1.23 -4.26
N LEU A 129 -1.64 -2.33 -4.28
CA LEU A 129 -1.71 -3.22 -5.43
C LEU A 129 -2.63 -2.69 -6.53
N ARG A 130 -3.35 -1.57 -6.35
CA ARG A 130 -4.24 -1.02 -7.38
C ARG A 130 -3.46 -0.57 -8.63
N ILE A 131 -3.92 -0.85 -9.84
CA ILE A 131 -5.00 -1.79 -10.20
C ILE A 131 -4.48 -3.22 -10.06
N TRP A 132 -5.12 -4.05 -9.21
CA TRP A 132 -4.65 -5.39 -8.85
C TRP A 132 -4.45 -6.27 -10.09
N THR A 133 -5.42 -6.30 -10.99
CA THR A 133 -5.39 -7.10 -12.22
C THR A 133 -4.50 -6.52 -13.34
N SER A 134 -3.72 -5.49 -13.03
CA SER A 134 -2.58 -5.05 -13.86
C SER A 134 -1.25 -5.60 -13.36
N ARG A 135 -1.19 -6.16 -12.15
CA ARG A 135 0.01 -6.79 -11.59
C ARG A 135 0.20 -8.22 -12.14
N PRO A 136 1.45 -8.71 -12.26
CA PRO A 136 1.73 -10.13 -12.50
C PRO A 136 0.95 -11.05 -11.56
N TYR A 137 0.71 -12.29 -11.99
CA TYR A 137 -0.18 -13.27 -11.35
C TYR A 137 -1.66 -12.87 -11.35
N PHE A 138 -2.04 -11.72 -10.79
CA PHE A 138 -3.43 -11.28 -10.72
C PHE A 138 -4.03 -10.90 -12.09
N LYS A 139 -3.20 -10.48 -13.05
CA LYS A 139 -3.63 -10.23 -14.43
C LYS A 139 -4.22 -11.49 -15.08
N ASP A 140 -3.60 -12.64 -14.83
CA ASP A 140 -3.99 -13.92 -15.41
C ASP A 140 -4.95 -14.69 -14.50
N ASN A 141 -4.98 -14.34 -13.20
CA ASN A 141 -5.85 -14.90 -12.17
C ASN A 141 -6.71 -13.82 -11.49
N PRO A 142 -7.64 -13.15 -12.21
CA PRO A 142 -8.40 -12.02 -11.65
C PRO A 142 -9.25 -12.39 -10.42
N ASN A 143 -9.76 -13.63 -10.36
CA ASN A 143 -10.51 -14.13 -9.20
C ASN A 143 -9.68 -14.17 -7.92
N GLU A 144 -8.36 -14.36 -8.01
CA GLU A 144 -7.45 -14.33 -6.86
C GLU A 144 -7.33 -12.93 -6.25
N ALA A 145 -7.44 -11.88 -7.06
CA ALA A 145 -7.53 -10.50 -6.57
C ALA A 145 -8.92 -10.22 -6.00
N ILE A 146 -9.98 -10.58 -6.73
CA ILE A 146 -11.37 -10.32 -6.33
C ILE A 146 -11.64 -10.97 -4.97
N ARG A 147 -11.38 -12.26 -4.79
CA ARG A 147 -11.70 -12.96 -3.52
C ARG A 147 -11.03 -12.32 -2.30
N ARG A 148 -9.79 -11.83 -2.45
CA ARG A 148 -9.04 -11.16 -1.38
C ARG A 148 -9.61 -9.80 -1.05
N ILE A 149 -9.92 -8.99 -2.05
CA ILE A 149 -10.49 -7.66 -1.85
C ILE A 149 -11.89 -7.77 -1.23
N VAL A 150 -12.71 -8.70 -1.72
CA VAL A 150 -14.09 -8.94 -1.26
C VAL A 150 -14.17 -9.42 0.19
N ALA A 151 -13.14 -10.12 0.69
CA ALA A 151 -13.08 -10.52 2.09
C ALA A 151 -13.17 -9.31 3.05
N LEU A 152 -12.77 -8.12 2.61
CA LEU A 152 -12.80 -6.87 3.38
C LEU A 152 -14.02 -5.99 3.06
N LYS A 153 -15.05 -6.49 2.36
CA LYS A 153 -16.23 -5.69 1.97
C LYS A 153 -17.04 -5.17 3.16
N GLU A 154 -16.91 -5.79 4.33
CA GLU A 154 -17.55 -5.37 5.58
C GLU A 154 -16.55 -4.84 6.61
N ASP A 155 -15.34 -4.45 6.19
CA ASP A 155 -14.31 -3.95 7.08
C ASP A 155 -14.83 -2.81 7.98
N PRO A 156 -14.57 -2.79 9.30
CA PRO A 156 -15.07 -1.74 10.19
C PRO A 156 -14.54 -0.34 9.84
N SER A 157 -13.37 -0.25 9.20
CA SER A 157 -12.75 1.02 8.81
C SER A 157 -13.31 1.55 7.49
N GLU A 158 -13.91 2.74 7.54
CA GLU A 158 -14.34 3.44 6.31
C GLU A 158 -13.18 3.67 5.33
N TYR A 159 -11.97 3.89 5.85
CA TYR A 159 -10.78 4.11 5.06
C TYR A 159 -10.42 2.87 4.22
N VAL A 160 -10.48 1.68 4.83
CA VAL A 160 -10.28 0.40 4.14
C VAL A 160 -11.40 0.17 3.12
N ARG A 161 -12.68 0.33 3.51
CA ARG A 161 -13.84 0.13 2.62
C ARG A 161 -13.79 1.01 1.37
N LYS A 162 -13.30 2.25 1.47
CA LYS A 162 -13.07 3.13 0.31
C LYS A 162 -12.03 2.54 -0.64
N SER A 163 -10.94 1.98 -0.14
CA SER A 163 -9.93 1.33 -0.99
C SER A 163 -10.48 0.05 -1.63
N VAL A 164 -11.15 -0.82 -0.85
CA VAL A 164 -11.82 -2.04 -1.33
C VAL A 164 -12.77 -1.75 -2.49
N GLY A 165 -13.71 -0.82 -2.30
CA GLY A 165 -14.69 -0.48 -3.33
C GLY A 165 -14.06 0.10 -4.60
N ASN A 166 -13.02 0.93 -4.46
CA ASN A 166 -12.30 1.47 -5.62
C ASN A 166 -11.42 0.42 -6.31
N ALA A 167 -10.82 -0.51 -5.58
CA ALA A 167 -10.06 -1.62 -6.16
C ALA A 167 -10.97 -2.53 -7.01
N LEU A 168 -12.15 -2.89 -6.51
CA LEU A 168 -13.17 -3.64 -7.28
C LEU A 168 -13.64 -2.85 -8.51
N ARG A 169 -13.88 -1.54 -8.37
CA ARG A 169 -14.23 -0.66 -9.49
C ARG A 169 -13.12 -0.57 -10.54
N ASP A 170 -11.87 -0.63 -10.13
CA ASP A 170 -10.75 -0.65 -11.09
C ASP A 170 -10.70 -1.97 -11.85
N ILE A 171 -11.00 -3.09 -11.19
CA ILE A 171 -11.11 -4.41 -11.83
C ILE A 171 -12.29 -4.44 -12.80
N SER A 172 -13.44 -3.86 -12.46
CA SER A 172 -14.65 -3.89 -13.30
C SER A 172 -14.47 -3.22 -14.65
N LYS A 173 -13.52 -2.28 -14.80
CA LYS A 173 -13.18 -1.67 -16.09
C LYS A 173 -12.69 -2.69 -17.13
N LYS A 174 -12.08 -3.79 -16.68
CA LYS A 174 -11.52 -4.83 -17.56
C LYS A 174 -12.25 -6.17 -17.43
N PHE A 175 -12.78 -6.47 -16.25
CA PHE A 175 -13.49 -7.71 -15.96
C PHE A 175 -14.89 -7.41 -15.38
N PRO A 176 -15.77 -6.75 -16.16
CA PRO A 176 -17.08 -6.32 -15.66
C PRO A 176 -17.97 -7.49 -15.23
N GLU A 177 -18.02 -8.57 -16.02
CA GLU A 177 -18.87 -9.73 -15.71
C GLU A 177 -18.45 -10.43 -14.40
N LEU A 178 -17.14 -10.58 -14.14
CA LEU A 178 -16.67 -11.17 -12.87
C LEU A 178 -17.10 -10.34 -11.65
N ILE A 179 -17.03 -9.01 -11.76
CA ILE A 179 -17.47 -8.12 -10.68
C ILE A 179 -19.00 -8.13 -10.56
N LYS A 180 -19.73 -8.18 -11.67
CA LYS A 180 -21.19 -8.28 -11.68
C LYS A 180 -21.67 -9.56 -11.00
N ASP A 181 -21.11 -10.70 -11.36
CA ASP A 181 -21.44 -12.00 -10.78
C ASP A 181 -21.14 -12.02 -9.27
N GLU A 182 -19.99 -11.49 -8.86
CA GLU A 182 -19.64 -11.35 -7.45
C GLU A 182 -20.66 -10.48 -6.69
N LEU A 183 -20.96 -9.29 -7.21
CA LEU A 183 -21.87 -8.34 -6.57
C LEU A 183 -23.32 -8.85 -6.50
N ASN A 184 -23.77 -9.66 -7.45
CA ASN A 184 -25.11 -10.28 -7.43
C ASN A 184 -25.30 -11.24 -6.25
N ASN A 185 -24.22 -11.77 -5.68
CA ASN A 185 -24.27 -12.66 -4.52
C ASN A 185 -24.32 -11.90 -3.18
N TRP A 186 -24.20 -10.57 -3.19
CA TRP A 186 -24.11 -9.79 -1.95
C TRP A 186 -25.48 -9.50 -1.35
N LYS A 187 -25.60 -9.72 -0.05
CA LYS A 187 -26.73 -9.27 0.76
C LYS A 187 -26.43 -7.89 1.34
N LEU A 188 -27.13 -6.87 0.89
CA LEU A 188 -26.84 -5.48 1.24
C LEU A 188 -27.46 -5.06 2.59
N GLU A 189 -27.12 -5.78 3.65
CA GLU A 189 -27.78 -5.68 4.96
C GLU A 189 -27.09 -4.71 5.94
N SER A 190 -25.82 -4.37 5.70
CA SER A 190 -25.00 -3.48 6.57
C SER A 190 -24.69 -2.14 5.88
N LYS A 191 -24.39 -1.09 6.67
CA LYS A 191 -23.92 0.20 6.12
C LYS A 191 -22.60 0.02 5.38
N GLU A 192 -21.76 -0.86 5.91
CA GLU A 192 -20.42 -1.20 5.46
C GLU A 192 -20.47 -1.77 4.03
N ILE A 193 -21.24 -2.85 3.83
CA ILE A 193 -21.33 -3.49 2.52
C ILE A 193 -22.00 -2.57 1.49
N ASN A 194 -23.01 -1.79 1.89
CA ASN A 194 -23.68 -0.83 1.01
C ASN A 194 -22.71 0.24 0.51
N GLN A 195 -21.80 0.71 1.37
CA GLN A 195 -20.76 1.66 0.97
C GLN A 195 -19.82 1.07 -0.09
N VAL A 196 -19.34 -0.15 0.13
CA VAL A 196 -18.43 -0.83 -0.80
C VAL A 196 -19.13 -1.13 -2.11
N TYR A 197 -20.36 -1.66 -2.06
CA TYR A 197 -21.18 -1.96 -3.23
C TYR A 197 -21.37 -0.72 -4.11
N LYS A 198 -21.71 0.43 -3.51
CA LYS A 198 -21.91 1.70 -4.25
C LYS A 198 -20.66 2.14 -5.03
N LEU A 199 -19.47 1.89 -4.49
CA LEU A 199 -18.21 2.21 -5.17
C LEU A 199 -17.91 1.19 -6.29
N ALA A 200 -18.03 -0.10 -6.00
CA ALA A 200 -17.70 -1.20 -6.90
C ALA A 200 -18.64 -1.28 -8.12
N SER A 201 -19.94 -1.10 -7.91
CA SER A 201 -21.00 -1.19 -8.93
C SER A 201 -21.08 0.00 -9.88
N LYS A 202 -20.31 1.08 -9.64
CA LYS A 202 -20.46 2.36 -10.38
C LYS A 202 -20.35 2.23 -11.91
N LEU A 203 -19.68 1.18 -12.40
CA LEU A 203 -19.46 0.92 -13.83
C LEU A 203 -20.14 -0.38 -14.31
N ILE A 204 -20.96 -1.01 -13.47
CA ILE A 204 -21.65 -2.26 -13.77
C ILE A 204 -23.08 -1.92 -14.23
N ASN A 205 -23.48 -2.49 -15.37
CA ASN A 205 -24.82 -2.35 -15.95
C ASN A 205 -25.77 -3.45 -15.48
#